data_AF-A0A3R9Z6H1-F1
#
_entry.id   AF-A0A3R9Z6H1-F1
#
_cell.length_a   1.000
_cell.length_b   1.000
_cell.length_c   1.000
_cell.angle_alpha   90.00
_cell.angle_beta   90.00
_cell.angle_gamma   90.00
#
_symmetry.space_group_name_H-M   'P 1'
#
loop_
_entity.id
_entity.type
_entity.pdbx_description
1 polymer ?
#
loop_
_entity_poly.entity_id
_entity_poly.type
_entity_poly.pdbx_seq_one_letter_code
_entity_poly.pdbx_strand_id
1 'polypeptide(L)'
;MAWPRGLAKVRACSDQGFHWRSPHSPVTQAQVGALFDRWNDSLRTLDPDKVTANYAPDGVLLPTVSNNPRGTIDKRIIRIGCNVAQDVGTYTFKFKDGTSVHARYTYVYELVNGQWLIAHHHSSAMPEAVAGK
;
A
#
# COMPACT_ATOMS: atom_id res chain seq x y z
N MET A 1 37.30 -18.11 -26.67
CA MET A 1 36.70 -16.79 -26.35
C MET A 1 35.63 -17.05 -25.30
N ALA A 2 35.93 -16.80 -24.02
CA ALA A 2 35.10 -17.20 -22.88
C ALA A 2 34.32 -15.98 -22.35
N TRP A 3 33.02 -16.14 -22.16
CA TRP A 3 32.16 -15.14 -21.52
C TRP A 3 32.40 -15.14 -20.01
N PRO A 4 32.59 -14.00 -19.33
CA PRO A 4 32.70 -13.98 -17.88
C PRO A 4 31.31 -14.20 -17.27
N ARG A 5 31.24 -15.11 -16.28
CA ARG A 5 30.03 -15.40 -15.52
C ARG A 5 29.56 -14.13 -14.81
N GLY A 6 28.44 -13.59 -15.27
CA GLY A 6 27.85 -12.35 -14.81
C GLY A 6 27.33 -12.45 -13.37
N LEU A 7 27.88 -11.63 -12.49
CA LEU A 7 27.13 -11.11 -11.35
C LEU A 7 26.03 -10.21 -11.92
N ALA A 8 24.78 -10.66 -11.86
CA ALA A 8 23.64 -9.78 -12.01
C ALA A 8 23.67 -8.77 -10.87
N LYS A 9 24.35 -7.63 -11.07
CA LYS A 9 24.17 -6.47 -10.20
C LYS A 9 22.70 -6.08 -10.29
N VAL A 10 21.97 -6.24 -9.19
CA VAL A 10 20.67 -5.59 -9.00
C VAL A 10 20.92 -4.11 -9.30
N ARG A 11 20.38 -3.62 -10.42
CA ARG A 11 20.62 -2.25 -10.87
C ARG A 11 20.07 -1.31 -9.80
N ALA A 12 20.92 -0.47 -9.24
CA ALA A 12 20.49 0.54 -8.28
C ALA A 12 19.54 1.51 -8.99
N CYS A 13 18.57 2.05 -8.25
CA CYS A 13 17.64 3.06 -8.75
C CYS A 13 18.33 4.26 -9.43
N SER A 14 19.61 4.51 -9.12
CA SER A 14 20.45 5.56 -9.74
C SER A 14 20.72 5.36 -11.23
N ASP A 15 20.52 4.17 -11.78
CA ASP A 15 21.01 3.81 -13.12
C ASP A 15 19.89 3.78 -14.18
N GLN A 16 18.66 4.15 -13.82
CA GLN A 16 17.52 4.18 -14.75
C GLN A 16 17.34 5.60 -15.30
N GLY A 17 17.89 5.83 -16.50
CA GLY A 17 17.84 7.10 -17.22
C GLY A 17 16.45 7.51 -17.72
N PHE A 18 15.51 7.75 -16.81
CA PHE A 18 14.28 8.49 -17.09
C PHE A 18 14.22 9.74 -16.19
N HIS A 19 14.34 10.88 -16.86
CA HIS A 19 14.03 12.25 -16.48
C HIS A 19 12.71 12.48 -15.69
N TRP A 20 12.63 11.98 -14.45
CA TRP A 20 11.82 12.55 -13.37
C TRP A 20 12.62 12.45 -12.07
N ARG A 21 13.49 13.44 -11.84
CA ARG A 21 14.41 13.45 -10.67
C ARG A 21 13.66 13.90 -9.41
N SER A 22 12.82 13.03 -8.86
CA SER A 22 12.56 13.07 -7.42
C SER A 22 13.76 12.41 -6.72
N PRO A 23 14.37 13.04 -5.69
CA PRO A 23 15.41 12.38 -4.91
C PRO A 23 14.80 11.10 -4.32
N HIS A 24 15.47 9.97 -4.53
CA HIS A 24 15.07 8.71 -3.90
C HIS A 24 15.08 8.92 -2.38
N SER A 25 13.91 8.91 -1.75
CA SER A 25 13.84 8.86 -0.29
C SER A 25 14.11 7.43 0.14
N PRO A 26 15.19 7.16 0.91
CA PRO A 26 15.37 5.85 1.51
C PRO A 26 14.20 5.64 2.49
N VAL A 27 13.28 4.75 2.13
CA VAL A 27 12.16 4.33 2.96
C VAL A 27 12.36 2.88 3.38
N THR A 28 11.99 2.55 4.60
CA THR A 28 12.04 1.20 5.17
C THR A 28 10.66 0.54 5.10
N GLN A 29 10.61 -0.79 5.23
CA GLN A 29 9.34 -1.51 5.31
C GLN A 29 8.49 -1.05 6.51
N ALA A 30 9.13 -0.72 7.64
CA ALA A 30 8.43 -0.18 8.81
C ALA A 30 7.77 1.18 8.49
N GLN A 31 8.48 2.07 7.80
CA GLN A 31 7.93 3.37 7.39
C GLN A 31 6.79 3.22 6.37
N VAL A 32 6.89 2.29 5.41
CA VAL A 32 5.78 1.99 4.49
C VAL A 32 4.59 1.41 5.27
N GLY A 33 4.85 0.50 6.21
CA GLY A 33 3.81 -0.08 7.07
C GLY A 33 3.06 0.96 7.89
N ALA A 34 3.75 2.00 8.37
CA ALA A 34 3.16 3.11 9.13
C ALA A 34 2.24 4.00 8.27
N LEU A 35 2.31 3.94 6.94
CA LEU A 35 1.37 4.66 6.07
C LEU A 35 -0.04 4.07 6.17
N PHE A 36 -0.16 2.77 6.43
CA PHE A 36 -1.45 2.16 6.77
C PHE A 36 -1.99 2.72 8.09
N ASP A 37 -1.15 2.85 9.12
CA ASP A 37 -1.57 3.39 10.41
C ASP A 37 -2.05 4.84 10.27
N ARG A 38 -1.33 5.66 9.50
CA ARG A 38 -1.74 7.04 9.14
C ARG A 38 -3.12 7.06 8.47
N TRP A 39 -3.36 6.19 7.49
CA TRP A 39 -4.65 6.08 6.82
C TRP A 39 -5.74 5.59 7.78
N ASN A 40 -5.46 4.57 8.60
CA ASN A 40 -6.41 4.01 9.56
C ASN A 40 -6.77 5.02 10.66
N ASP A 41 -5.82 5.83 11.11
CA ASP A 41 -6.07 6.92 12.05
C ASP A 41 -6.93 8.02 11.44
N SER A 42 -6.78 8.32 10.15
CA SER A 42 -7.65 9.28 9.46
C SER A 42 -9.11 8.83 9.46
N LEU A 43 -9.40 7.52 9.31
CA LEU A 43 -10.76 7.00 9.40
C LEU A 43 -11.40 7.27 10.76
N ARG A 44 -10.61 7.28 11.84
CA ARG A 44 -11.10 7.53 13.21
C ARG A 44 -11.62 8.95 13.40
N THR A 45 -11.19 9.88 12.55
CA THR A 45 -11.62 11.28 12.62
C THR A 45 -13.04 11.49 12.09
N LEU A 46 -13.55 10.55 11.27
CA LEU A 46 -14.80 10.69 10.52
C LEU A 46 -14.82 11.90 9.57
N ASP A 47 -13.64 12.45 9.27
CA ASP A 47 -13.45 13.58 8.37
C ASP A 47 -12.95 13.05 7.01
N PRO A 48 -13.76 13.12 5.94
CA PRO A 48 -13.36 12.64 4.63
C PRO A 48 -12.13 13.38 4.09
N ASP A 49 -11.90 14.64 4.46
CA ASP A 49 -10.74 15.40 4.00
C ASP A 49 -9.44 14.86 4.62
N LYS A 50 -9.49 14.36 5.86
CA LYS A 50 -8.34 13.68 6.48
C LYS A 50 -8.04 12.35 5.79
N VAL A 51 -9.07 11.65 5.31
CA VAL A 51 -8.92 10.39 4.59
C VAL A 51 -8.31 10.65 3.21
N THR A 52 -8.90 11.57 2.44
CA THR A 52 -8.45 11.90 1.08
C THR A 52 -7.06 12.52 1.05
N ALA A 53 -6.62 13.22 2.11
CA ALA A 53 -5.25 13.73 2.24
C ALA A 53 -4.15 12.64 2.22
N ASN A 54 -4.53 11.36 2.37
CA ASN A 54 -3.59 10.25 2.22
C ASN A 54 -3.34 9.86 0.75
N TYR A 55 -4.16 10.32 -0.18
CA TYR A 55 -4.16 9.91 -1.59
C TYR A 55 -3.40 10.94 -2.45
N ALA A 56 -2.79 10.45 -3.52
CA ALA A 56 -2.27 11.31 -4.57
C ALA A 56 -3.43 12.05 -5.28
N PRO A 57 -3.18 13.20 -5.93
CA PRO A 57 -4.24 13.94 -6.65
C PRO A 57 -5.01 13.09 -7.67
N ASP A 58 -4.36 12.09 -8.27
CA ASP A 58 -4.90 11.10 -9.22
C ASP A 58 -5.11 9.72 -8.59
N GLY A 59 -5.06 9.63 -7.26
CA GLY A 59 -5.17 8.38 -6.52
C GLY A 59 -6.55 7.73 -6.66
N VAL A 60 -6.57 6.39 -6.81
CA VAL A 60 -7.80 5.62 -7.01
C VAL A 60 -8.08 4.68 -5.83
N LEU A 61 -9.32 4.69 -5.35
CA LEU A 61 -9.85 3.78 -4.32
C LEU A 61 -10.89 2.83 -4.92
N LEU A 62 -10.72 1.52 -4.73
CA LEU A 62 -11.71 0.48 -4.99
C LEU A 62 -12.12 -0.13 -3.64
N PRO A 63 -13.22 0.35 -3.01
CA PRO A 63 -13.60 -0.05 -1.66
C PRO A 63 -14.45 -1.32 -1.63
N THR A 64 -14.38 -2.07 -0.53
CA THR A 64 -15.21 -3.25 -0.27
C THR A 64 -16.61 -2.90 0.22
N VAL A 65 -16.73 -2.11 1.30
CA VAL A 65 -17.93 -1.42 1.83
C VAL A 65 -17.65 -0.88 3.26
N SER A 66 -18.38 0.19 3.66
CA SER A 66 -18.70 0.67 5.03
C SER A 66 -18.09 2.00 5.50
N ASN A 67 -18.89 2.76 6.25
CA ASN A 67 -18.65 4.14 6.73
C ASN A 67 -17.86 4.24 8.04
N ASN A 68 -17.55 3.13 8.72
CA ASN A 68 -16.83 3.14 10.01
C ASN A 68 -15.92 1.90 10.28
N PRO A 69 -15.18 1.35 9.30
CA PRO A 69 -14.31 0.21 9.54
C PRO A 69 -13.08 0.58 10.36
N ARG A 70 -12.71 -0.25 11.34
CA ARG A 70 -11.39 -0.19 12.02
C ARG A 70 -10.52 -1.35 11.55
N GLY A 71 -9.42 -1.06 10.86
CA GLY A 71 -8.58 -2.08 10.24
C GLY A 71 -7.43 -2.53 11.12
N THR A 72 -7.17 -3.83 11.15
CA THR A 72 -5.96 -4.44 11.70
C THR A 72 -5.31 -5.32 10.65
N ILE A 73 -4.01 -5.15 10.40
CA ILE A 73 -3.25 -5.98 9.46
C ILE A 73 -3.07 -7.38 10.05
N ASP A 74 -3.47 -8.42 9.31
CA ASP A 74 -3.26 -9.81 9.70
C ASP A 74 -1.94 -10.35 9.11
N LYS A 75 -1.68 -10.04 7.84
CA LYS A 75 -0.47 -10.42 7.10
C LYS A 75 -0.13 -9.35 6.08
N ARG A 76 1.15 -9.06 5.90
CA ARG A 76 1.64 -8.11 4.88
C ARG A 76 2.93 -8.56 4.20
N ILE A 77 3.09 -8.13 2.96
CA ILE A 77 4.33 -8.20 2.19
C ILE A 77 4.59 -6.80 1.66
N ILE A 78 5.79 -6.27 1.92
CA ILE A 78 6.18 -4.94 1.45
C ILE A 78 7.30 -5.07 0.42
N ARG A 79 7.08 -4.46 -0.75
CA ARG A 79 8.09 -4.33 -1.82
C ARG A 79 8.36 -2.86 -2.08
N ILE A 80 9.63 -2.47 -2.04
CA ILE A 80 10.05 -1.08 -2.16
C ILE A 80 10.82 -0.93 -3.47
N GLY A 81 10.35 -0.01 -4.31
CA GLY A 81 11.04 0.50 -5.49
C GLY A 81 11.64 1.88 -5.22
N CYS A 82 12.00 2.59 -6.29
CA CYS A 82 12.73 3.86 -6.17
C CYS A 82 11.87 5.00 -5.61
N ASN A 83 10.69 5.18 -6.20
CA ASN A 83 9.70 6.21 -5.88
C ASN A 83 8.30 5.60 -5.69
N VAL A 84 8.23 4.27 -5.58
CA VAL A 84 7.00 3.50 -5.43
C VAL A 84 7.21 2.45 -4.34
N ALA A 85 6.17 2.17 -3.55
CA ALA A 85 6.15 1.07 -2.61
C ALA A 85 4.81 0.34 -2.68
N GLN A 86 4.83 -0.97 -2.52
CA GLN A 86 3.63 -1.80 -2.47
C GLN A 86 3.53 -2.44 -1.09
N ASP A 87 2.39 -2.30 -0.44
CA ASP A 87 2.00 -3.03 0.76
C ASP A 87 0.76 -3.84 0.43
N VAL A 88 0.91 -5.16 0.44
CA VAL A 88 -0.15 -6.09 0.03
C VAL A 88 -0.34 -7.15 1.09
N GLY A 89 -1.58 -7.57 1.30
CA GLY A 89 -1.85 -8.54 2.34
C GLY A 89 -3.33 -8.73 2.65
N THR A 90 -3.58 -9.09 3.89
CA THR A 90 -4.91 -9.23 4.45
C THR A 90 -5.06 -8.41 5.72
N TYR A 91 -6.24 -7.86 5.92
CA TYR A 91 -6.62 -7.22 7.16
C TYR A 91 -8.01 -7.65 7.60
N THR A 92 -8.30 -7.38 8.85
CA THR A 92 -9.61 -7.53 9.45
C THR A 92 -10.18 -6.16 9.77
N PHE A 93 -11.39 -5.87 9.29
CA PHE A 93 -12.14 -4.70 9.71
C PHE A 93 -13.14 -5.06 10.79
N LYS A 94 -13.09 -4.37 11.93
CA LYS A 94 -14.11 -4.46 12.99
C LYS A 94 -15.07 -3.27 12.92
N PHE A 95 -16.37 -3.55 12.98
CA PHE A 95 -17.44 -2.56 12.93
C PHE A 95 -18.00 -2.25 14.32
N LYS A 96 -18.77 -1.16 14.41
CA LYS A 96 -19.38 -0.70 15.68
C LYS A 96 -20.41 -1.69 16.23
N ASP A 97 -21.08 -2.43 15.36
CA ASP A 97 -22.04 -3.48 15.73
C ASP A 97 -21.35 -4.77 16.24
N GLY A 98 -20.01 -4.79 16.27
CA GLY A 98 -19.20 -5.93 16.71
C GLY A 98 -18.86 -6.92 15.59
N THR A 99 -19.44 -6.78 14.40
CA THR A 99 -19.12 -7.64 13.26
C THR A 99 -17.69 -7.41 12.78
N SER A 100 -17.11 -8.43 12.16
CA SER A 100 -15.77 -8.36 11.58
C SER A 100 -15.75 -8.92 10.16
N VAL A 101 -15.00 -8.27 9.28
CA VAL A 101 -14.82 -8.68 7.88
C VAL A 101 -13.34 -8.86 7.59
N HIS A 102 -12.95 -10.07 7.21
CA HIS A 102 -11.63 -10.36 6.66
C HIS A 102 -11.61 -9.98 5.17
N ALA A 103 -10.55 -9.29 4.77
CA ALA A 103 -10.41 -8.78 3.41
C ALA A 103 -8.93 -8.81 2.96
N ARG A 104 -8.75 -8.80 1.65
CA ARG A 104 -7.47 -8.61 0.98
C ARG A 104 -7.30 -7.15 0.61
N TYR A 105 -6.07 -6.68 0.64
CA TYR A 105 -5.75 -5.31 0.29
C TYR A 105 -4.50 -5.19 -0.57
N THR A 106 -4.44 -4.09 -1.29
CA THR A 106 -3.24 -3.61 -1.97
C THR A 106 -3.20 -2.10 -1.85
N TYR A 107 -2.15 -1.59 -1.21
CA TYR A 107 -1.75 -0.19 -1.29
C TYR A 107 -0.53 -0.08 -2.20
N VAL A 108 -0.65 0.78 -3.21
CA VAL A 108 0.49 1.28 -3.98
C VAL A 108 0.70 2.73 -3.55
N TYR A 109 1.89 2.99 -3.02
CA TYR A 109 2.31 4.32 -2.61
C TYR A 109 3.29 4.90 -3.62
N GLU A 110 3.17 6.17 -3.92
CA GLU A 110 4.14 6.93 -4.71
C GLU A 110 4.69 8.11 -3.91
N LEU A 111 5.97 8.42 -4.14
CA LEU A 111 6.63 9.59 -3.56
C LEU A 111 6.36 10.82 -4.42
N VAL A 112 5.43 11.67 -3.98
CA VAL A 112 5.03 12.91 -4.66
C VAL A 112 5.49 14.10 -3.83
N ASN A 113 6.34 14.97 -4.40
CA ASN A 113 6.87 16.16 -3.73
C ASN A 113 7.46 15.90 -2.33
N GLY A 114 8.13 14.74 -2.16
CA GLY A 114 8.73 14.32 -0.89
C GLY A 114 7.77 13.66 0.11
N GLN A 115 6.49 13.47 -0.26
CA GLN A 115 5.48 12.81 0.58
C GLN A 115 5.04 11.48 -0.05
N TRP A 116 4.99 10.42 0.75
CA TRP A 116 4.40 9.15 0.34
C TRP A 116 2.87 9.21 0.40
N LEU A 117 2.23 9.06 -0.75
CA LEU A 117 0.79 9.13 -0.95
C LEU A 117 0.26 7.84 -1.60
N ILE A 118 -1.00 7.50 -1.34
CA ILE A 118 -1.67 6.36 -1.96
C ILE A 118 -2.03 6.70 -3.41
N ALA A 119 -1.39 6.03 -4.36
CA ALA A 119 -1.75 6.09 -5.78
C ALA A 119 -2.85 5.08 -6.13
N HIS A 120 -2.78 3.87 -5.57
CA HIS A 120 -3.84 2.87 -5.71
C HIS A 120 -4.14 2.20 -4.38
N HIS A 121 -5.43 2.12 -4.04
CA HIS A 121 -5.93 1.30 -2.94
C HIS A 121 -7.02 0.38 -3.47
N HIS A 122 -6.74 -0.92 -3.51
CA HIS A 122 -7.72 -1.95 -3.78
C HIS A 122 -8.05 -2.72 -2.50
N SER A 123 -9.34 -2.84 -2.18
CA SER A 123 -9.83 -3.71 -1.12
C SER A 123 -10.88 -4.68 -1.66
N SER A 124 -10.77 -5.96 -1.29
CA SER A 124 -11.71 -7.01 -1.68
C SER A 124 -12.03 -7.92 -0.50
N ALA A 125 -13.28 -8.38 -0.38
CA ALA A 125 -13.63 -9.39 0.60
C ALA A 125 -12.85 -10.68 0.29
N MET A 126 -12.70 -11.56 1.29
CA MET A 126 -12.22 -12.92 1.01
C MET A 126 -13.16 -13.61 0.02
N PRO A 127 -12.65 -14.40 -0.94
CA PRO A 127 -13.50 -15.19 -1.81
C PRO A 127 -14.32 -16.18 -0.96
N GLU A 128 -15.48 -16.59 -1.46
CA GLU A 128 -16.26 -17.65 -0.83
C GLU A 128 -15.37 -18.86 -0.56
N ALA A 129 -15.52 -19.47 0.61
CA ALA A 129 -14.93 -20.77 0.84
C ALA A 129 -15.53 -21.71 -0.20
N VAL A 130 -14.68 -22.28 -1.06
CA VAL A 130 -15.12 -23.32 -1.98
C VAL A 130 -15.62 -24.46 -1.11
N ALA A 131 -16.94 -24.61 -0.98
CA ALA A 131 -17.53 -25.79 -0.37
C ALA A 131 -16.97 -26.98 -1.14
N GLY A 132 -16.30 -27.89 -0.43
CA GLY A 132 -15.67 -29.05 -1.04
C GLY A 132 -16.68 -29.75 -1.96
N LYS A 133 -16.32 -29.89 -3.23
CA LYS A 133 -17.02 -30.76 -4.16
C LYS A 133 -16.71 -32.21 -3.85
#